data_AF-A0A9E5BPW2-F1
#
_entry.id   AF-A0A9E5BPW2-F1
#
_cell.length_a   1.000
_cell.length_b   1.000
_cell.length_c   1.000
_cell.angle_alpha   90.00
_cell.angle_beta   90.00
_cell.angle_gamma   90.00
#
_symmetry.space_group_name_H-M   'P 1'
#
loop_
_entity.id
_entity.type
_entity.pdbx_description
1 polymer ?
#
loop_
_entity_poly.entity_id
_entity_poly.type
_entity_poly.pdbx_seq_one_letter_code
_entity_poly.pdbx_strand_id
1 'polypeptide(L)'
;HWKWLAEQKSTSNPRPRMLNLFGYTGAASLIAAKAGWNVTHVDASKPAVAWGRRNQEASKMTEEPIRWIIEDAPTFVKREIKRGNQYEAILMDPPAFGRGPTGEFWKVERDLAPLLRSCRQLLSPQAKFIILTVYTIDASSILCHNLLEESTLSLWGRWQSNS
;
A
#
# COMPACT_ATOMS: atom_id res chain seq x y z
N HIS A 1 -11.85 -5.09 -3.56
CA HIS A 1 -10.40 -5.28 -3.37
C HIS A 1 -10.06 -6.11 -2.11
N TRP A 2 -10.64 -5.86 -0.93
CA TRP A 2 -10.33 -6.65 0.29
C TRP A 2 -10.64 -8.15 0.19
N LYS A 3 -11.76 -8.54 -0.47
CA LYS A 3 -12.08 -9.95 -0.73
C LYS A 3 -11.01 -10.63 -1.59
N TRP A 4 -10.58 -9.96 -2.66
CA TRP A 4 -9.50 -10.44 -3.52
C TRP A 4 -8.18 -10.61 -2.75
N LEU A 5 -7.84 -9.65 -1.87
CA LEU A 5 -6.64 -9.75 -1.03
C LEU A 5 -6.71 -10.95 -0.07
N ALA A 6 -7.89 -11.25 0.49
CA ALA A 6 -8.12 -12.41 1.34
C ALA A 6 -7.95 -13.75 0.58
N GLU A 7 -8.20 -13.74 -0.74
CA GLU A 7 -8.02 -14.89 -1.63
C GLU A 7 -6.54 -15.08 -2.03
N GLN A 8 -5.70 -14.04 -1.94
CA GLN A 8 -4.25 -14.12 -2.16
C GLN A 8 -3.52 -14.73 -0.96
N LYS A 9 -3.92 -15.94 -0.56
CA LYS A 9 -3.28 -16.68 0.53
C LYS A 9 -1.83 -17.04 0.18
N SER A 10 -0.91 -16.83 1.12
CA SER A 10 0.48 -17.28 1.01
C SER A 10 0.80 -18.24 2.15
N THR A 11 1.31 -19.42 1.80
CA THR A 11 1.79 -20.43 2.75
C THR A 11 3.32 -20.47 2.82
N SER A 12 4.00 -19.50 2.21
CA SER A 12 5.46 -19.48 2.16
C SER A 12 6.09 -19.14 3.51
N ASN A 13 7.26 -19.72 3.76
CA ASN A 13 8.09 -19.41 4.92
C ASN A 13 9.52 -19.06 4.43
N PRO A 14 10.01 -17.82 4.60
CA PRO A 14 9.33 -16.70 5.26
C PRO A 14 8.09 -16.19 4.49
N ARG A 15 7.18 -15.55 5.23
CA ARG A 15 6.00 -14.89 4.64
C ARG A 15 6.44 -13.75 3.71
N PRO A 16 5.77 -13.55 2.56
CA PRO A 16 6.10 -12.46 1.65
C PRO A 16 5.72 -11.12 2.27
N ARG A 17 6.50 -10.08 1.97
CA ARG A 17 6.33 -8.74 2.51
C ARG A 17 5.29 -7.97 1.70
N MET A 18 4.36 -7.37 2.41
CA MET A 18 3.34 -6.48 1.84
C MET A 18 3.45 -5.10 2.47
N LEU A 19 3.47 -4.07 1.63
CA LEU A 19 3.38 -2.68 2.06
C LEU A 19 1.94 -2.18 1.89
N ASN A 20 1.35 -1.64 2.95
CA ASN A 20 0.05 -0.98 2.92
C ASN A 20 0.24 0.52 3.22
N LEU A 21 0.08 1.36 2.20
CA LEU A 21 0.20 2.81 2.29
C LEU A 21 -1.19 3.45 2.41
N PHE A 22 -1.30 4.46 3.26
CA PHE A 22 -2.59 5.09 3.62
C PHE A 22 -3.54 4.08 4.25
N GLY A 23 -3.02 3.29 5.18
CA GLY A 23 -3.70 2.09 5.68
C GLY A 23 -4.91 2.37 6.59
N TYR A 24 -5.14 3.62 7.01
CA TYR A 24 -6.24 4.05 7.87
C TYR A 24 -6.40 3.18 9.12
N THR A 25 -7.59 2.67 9.41
CA THR A 25 -7.89 1.82 10.58
C THR A 25 -7.40 0.38 10.44
N GLY A 26 -6.61 0.06 9.42
CA GLY A 26 -5.85 -1.19 9.33
C GLY A 26 -6.63 -2.43 8.88
N ALA A 27 -7.88 -2.30 8.43
CA ALA A 27 -8.68 -3.43 7.97
C ALA A 27 -7.97 -4.27 6.90
N ALA A 28 -7.40 -3.63 5.88
CA ALA A 28 -6.65 -4.33 4.84
C ALA A 28 -5.38 -5.01 5.36
N SER A 29 -4.68 -4.37 6.31
CA SER A 29 -3.49 -4.94 6.95
C SER A 29 -3.80 -6.21 7.74
N LEU A 30 -4.93 -6.22 8.47
CA LEU A 30 -5.38 -7.41 9.19
C LEU A 30 -5.74 -8.52 8.21
N ILE A 31 -6.52 -8.23 7.18
CA ILE A 31 -6.89 -9.23 6.16
C ILE A 31 -5.64 -9.83 5.50
N ALA A 32 -4.67 -9.00 5.10
CA ALA A 32 -3.41 -9.46 4.54
C ALA A 32 -2.61 -10.33 5.52
N ALA A 33 -2.47 -9.89 6.77
CA ALA A 33 -1.70 -10.65 7.75
C ALA A 33 -2.31 -12.04 8.00
N LYS A 34 -3.65 -12.11 8.11
CA LYS A 34 -4.40 -13.38 8.20
C LYS A 34 -4.24 -14.26 6.96
N ALA A 35 -4.08 -13.65 5.78
CA ALA A 35 -3.81 -14.36 4.53
C ALA A 35 -2.35 -14.82 4.39
N GLY A 36 -1.51 -14.63 5.41
CA GLY A 36 -0.14 -15.13 5.45
C GLY A 36 0.91 -14.15 4.94
N TRP A 37 0.62 -12.85 4.94
CA TRP A 37 1.58 -11.80 4.57
C TRP A 37 2.31 -11.23 5.81
N ASN A 38 3.54 -10.76 5.60
CA ASN A 38 4.26 -9.93 6.57
C ASN A 38 4.02 -8.45 6.22
N VAL A 39 3.22 -7.76 7.02
CA VAL A 39 2.62 -6.49 6.62
C VAL A 39 3.37 -5.32 7.25
N THR A 40 3.75 -4.35 6.42
CA THR A 40 4.11 -3.01 6.89
C THR A 40 2.96 -2.06 6.61
N HIS A 41 2.34 -1.56 7.67
CA HIS A 41 1.25 -0.59 7.62
C HIS A 41 1.79 0.82 7.84
N VAL A 42 1.45 1.74 6.95
CA VAL A 42 1.87 3.14 7.03
C VAL A 42 0.65 4.06 6.95
N ASP A 43 0.50 4.91 7.95
CA ASP A 43 -0.48 5.99 7.93
C ASP A 43 0.06 7.23 8.66
N ALA A 44 -0.28 8.42 8.18
CA ALA A 44 0.14 9.67 8.80
C ALA A 44 -0.61 9.98 10.10
N SER A 45 -1.81 9.44 10.27
CA SER A 45 -2.69 9.69 11.40
C SER A 45 -2.38 8.75 12.57
N LYS A 46 -1.75 9.32 13.61
CA LYS A 46 -1.54 8.62 14.89
C LYS A 46 -2.84 8.02 15.46
N PRO A 47 -4.00 8.73 15.44
CA PRO A 47 -5.28 8.13 15.82
C PRO A 47 -5.66 6.91 14.97
N ALA A 48 -5.49 6.97 13.64
CA ALA A 48 -5.85 5.86 12.75
C ALA A 48 -4.98 4.61 13.03
N VAL A 49 -3.67 4.79 13.20
CA VAL A 49 -2.76 3.69 13.57
C VAL A 49 -3.11 3.11 14.94
N ALA A 50 -3.48 3.95 15.91
CA ALA A 50 -3.93 3.48 17.22
C ALA A 50 -5.22 2.64 17.11
N TRP A 51 -6.17 3.05 16.26
CA TRP A 51 -7.35 2.25 15.94
C TRP A 51 -6.98 0.93 15.27
N GLY A 52 -6.02 0.93 14.34
CA GLY A 52 -5.52 -0.28 13.71
C GLY A 52 -4.95 -1.31 14.70
N ARG A 53 -4.16 -0.84 15.68
CA ARG A 53 -3.64 -1.72 16.76
C ARG A 53 -4.76 -2.27 17.65
N ARG A 54 -5.74 -1.44 18.04
CA ARG A 54 -6.93 -1.91 18.78
C ARG A 54 -7.73 -2.94 17.99
N ASN A 55 -7.85 -2.76 16.68
CA ASN A 55 -8.52 -3.70 15.80
C ASN A 55 -7.75 -5.03 15.72
N GLN A 56 -6.42 -4.99 15.73
CA GLN A 56 -5.57 -6.19 15.80
C GLN A 56 -5.81 -6.96 17.10
N GLU A 57 -5.85 -6.27 18.24
CA GLU A 57 -6.13 -6.86 19.55
C GLU A 57 -7.54 -7.44 19.62
N ALA A 58 -8.56 -6.67 19.23
CA ALA A 58 -9.95 -7.10 19.21
C ALA A 58 -10.18 -8.31 18.28
N SER A 59 -9.39 -8.41 17.21
CA SER A 59 -9.43 -9.55 16.29
C SER A 59 -8.61 -10.76 16.76
N LYS A 60 -7.94 -10.68 17.91
CA LYS A 60 -7.03 -11.71 18.45
C LYS A 60 -5.87 -12.04 17.50
N MET A 61 -5.33 -11.01 16.86
CA MET A 61 -4.28 -11.12 15.83
C MET A 61 -2.95 -10.50 16.28
N THR A 62 -2.70 -10.40 17.59
CA THR A 62 -1.48 -9.77 18.14
C THR A 62 -0.20 -10.45 17.70
N GLU A 63 -0.24 -11.77 17.46
CA GLU A 63 0.89 -12.57 16.97
C GLU A 63 1.13 -12.44 15.46
N GLU A 64 0.20 -11.81 14.73
CA GLU A 64 0.36 -11.63 13.29
C GLU A 64 1.40 -10.53 12.99
N PRO A 65 2.29 -10.74 12.01
CA PRO A 65 3.41 -9.85 11.74
C PRO A 65 2.95 -8.57 11.03
N ILE A 66 2.47 -7.61 11.81
CA ILE A 66 2.09 -6.27 11.34
C ILE A 66 2.98 -5.22 11.98
N ARG A 67 3.82 -4.59 11.16
CA ARG A 67 4.62 -3.44 11.55
C ARG A 67 3.84 -2.16 11.31
N TRP A 68 3.45 -1.48 12.39
CA TRP A 68 2.69 -0.23 12.37
C TRP A 68 3.61 1.00 12.35
N ILE A 69 3.53 1.80 11.30
CA ILE A 69 4.34 3.01 11.10
C ILE A 69 3.44 4.24 11.05
N ILE A 70 3.82 5.27 11.81
CA ILE A 70 3.19 6.59 11.80
C ILE A 70 4.11 7.53 11.03
N GLU A 71 3.86 7.71 9.73
CA GLU A 71 4.69 8.52 8.84
C GLU A 71 3.92 8.88 7.57
N ASP A 72 4.33 9.95 6.90
CA ASP A 72 3.88 10.25 5.54
C ASP A 72 4.34 9.16 4.55
N ALA A 73 3.46 8.74 3.66
CA ALA A 73 3.71 7.62 2.74
C ALA A 73 4.88 7.90 1.76
N PRO A 74 4.93 9.03 1.02
CA PRO A 74 6.10 9.42 0.24
C PRO A 74 7.42 9.43 1.02
N THR A 75 7.41 9.96 2.24
CA THR A 75 8.60 10.01 3.11
C THR A 75 9.06 8.60 3.48
N PHE A 76 8.13 7.74 3.90
CA PHE A 76 8.40 6.35 4.22
C PHE A 76 9.01 5.60 3.02
N VAL A 77 8.38 5.72 1.85
CA VAL A 77 8.81 5.06 0.61
C VAL A 77 10.24 5.46 0.24
N LYS A 78 10.57 6.76 0.24
CA LYS A 78 11.94 7.24 -0.04
C LYS A 78 12.97 6.64 0.91
N ARG A 79 12.62 6.52 2.21
CA ARG A 79 13.52 5.94 3.21
C ARG A 79 13.73 4.45 2.99
N GLU A 80 12.70 3.71 2.62
CA GLU A 80 12.80 2.29 2.33
C GLU A 80 13.62 2.02 1.06
N ILE A 81 13.50 2.86 0.03
CA ILE A 81 14.34 2.80 -1.18
C ILE A 81 15.81 2.98 -0.77
N LYS A 82 16.12 4.00 0.03
CA LYS A 82 17.49 4.25 0.50
C LYS A 82 18.06 3.08 1.32
N ARG A 83 17.20 2.30 1.98
CA ARG A 83 17.58 1.11 2.75
C ARG A 83 17.68 -0.16 1.90
N GLY A 84 17.30 -0.11 0.63
CA GLY A 84 17.26 -1.29 -0.24
C GLY A 84 16.16 -2.28 0.13
N ASN A 85 15.12 -1.85 0.84
CA ASN A 85 14.00 -2.72 1.16
C ASN A 85 13.15 -2.98 -0.08
N GLN A 86 12.60 -4.20 -0.17
CA GLN A 86 11.73 -4.61 -1.26
C GLN A 86 10.47 -5.29 -0.73
N TYR A 87 9.42 -5.32 -1.53
CA TYR A 87 8.11 -5.84 -1.17
C TYR A 87 7.54 -6.65 -2.34
N GLU A 88 6.89 -7.76 -2.00
CA GLU A 88 6.23 -8.63 -2.97
C GLU A 88 4.84 -8.11 -3.36
N ALA A 89 4.27 -7.21 -2.55
CA ALA A 89 3.00 -6.57 -2.83
C ALA A 89 2.94 -5.16 -2.24
N ILE A 90 2.27 -4.24 -2.94
CA ILE A 90 1.96 -2.89 -2.45
C ILE A 90 0.46 -2.64 -2.59
N LEU A 91 -0.18 -2.25 -1.50
CA LEU A 91 -1.53 -1.70 -1.47
C LEU A 91 -1.45 -0.21 -1.19
N MET A 92 -2.21 0.58 -1.94
CA MET A 92 -2.29 2.02 -1.78
C MET A 92 -3.74 2.48 -1.90
N ASP A 93 -4.19 3.23 -0.90
CA ASP A 93 -5.52 3.83 -0.86
C ASP A 93 -5.43 5.34 -0.56
N PRO A 94 -4.82 6.13 -1.46
CA PRO A 94 -4.54 7.53 -1.18
C PRO A 94 -5.85 8.34 -1.15
N PRO A 95 -6.01 9.26 -0.19
CA PRO A 95 -7.13 10.19 -0.19
C PRO A 95 -6.98 11.20 -1.35
N ALA A 96 -8.09 11.79 -1.80
CA ALA A 96 -8.08 12.85 -2.81
C ALA A 96 -7.20 14.04 -2.38
N PHE A 97 -7.35 14.43 -1.11
CA PHE A 97 -6.60 15.48 -0.45
C PHE A 97 -6.23 15.04 0.96
N GLY A 98 -5.08 15.48 1.46
CA GLY A 98 -4.64 15.15 2.80
C GLY A 98 -3.56 16.07 3.31
N ARG A 99 -3.16 15.83 4.56
CA ARG A 99 -1.96 16.45 5.14
C ARG A 99 -1.07 15.37 5.72
N GLY A 100 0.23 15.47 5.45
CA GLY A 100 1.23 14.66 6.13
C GLY A 100 1.33 15.05 7.61
N PRO A 101 2.05 14.25 8.43
CA PRO A 101 2.21 14.50 9.87
C PRO A 101 2.84 15.86 10.19
N THR A 102 3.65 16.40 9.27
CA THR A 102 4.35 17.69 9.36
C THR A 102 3.61 18.84 8.69
N GLY A 103 2.40 18.60 8.18
CA GLY A 103 1.57 19.61 7.52
C GLY A 103 1.76 19.74 6.01
N GLU A 104 2.60 18.91 5.39
CA GLU A 104 2.73 18.85 3.93
C GLU A 104 1.39 18.53 3.27
N PHE A 105 1.01 19.27 2.23
CA PHE A 105 -0.25 19.07 1.53
C PHE A 105 -0.13 17.92 0.54
N TRP A 106 -0.98 16.91 0.65
CA TRP A 106 -1.14 15.83 -0.32
C TRP A 106 -2.31 16.14 -1.25
N LYS A 107 -2.09 15.99 -2.55
CA LYS A 107 -3.11 16.08 -3.59
C LYS A 107 -2.90 14.96 -4.61
N VAL A 108 -3.91 14.09 -4.75
CA VAL A 108 -3.81 12.87 -5.56
C VAL A 108 -3.37 13.14 -7.00
N GLU A 109 -3.90 14.19 -7.64
CA GLU A 109 -3.58 14.52 -9.03
C GLU A 109 -2.13 14.97 -9.25
N ARG A 110 -1.50 15.51 -8.20
CA ARG A 110 -0.11 16.00 -8.26
C ARG A 110 0.88 14.94 -7.77
N ASP A 111 0.56 14.27 -6.67
CA ASP A 111 1.55 13.53 -5.88
C ASP A 111 1.51 12.01 -6.12
N LEU A 112 0.44 11.48 -6.70
CA LEU A 112 0.28 10.04 -6.87
C LEU A 112 1.25 9.46 -7.90
N ALA A 113 1.46 10.11 -9.05
CA ALA A 113 2.41 9.63 -10.06
C ALA A 113 3.86 9.54 -9.52
N PRO A 114 4.43 10.58 -8.88
CA PRO A 114 5.73 10.48 -8.22
C PRO A 114 5.80 9.37 -7.15
N LEU A 115 4.74 9.19 -6.37
CA LEU A 115 4.68 8.16 -5.35
C LEU A 115 4.72 6.75 -5.98
N LEU A 116 3.94 6.51 -7.02
CA LEU A 116 3.89 5.21 -7.70
C LEU A 116 5.22 4.86 -8.38
N ARG A 117 5.89 5.83 -9.00
CA ARG A 117 7.27 5.63 -9.51
C ARG A 117 8.24 5.20 -8.42
N SER A 118 8.11 5.79 -7.23
CA SER A 118 8.92 5.42 -6.08
C SER A 118 8.55 4.02 -5.56
N CYS A 119 7.26 3.69 -5.50
CA CYS A 119 6.78 2.36 -5.12
C CYS A 119 7.27 1.26 -6.08
N ARG A 120 7.41 1.54 -7.38
CA ARG A 120 7.98 0.59 -8.34
C ARG A 120 9.40 0.17 -7.96
N GLN A 121 10.21 1.08 -7.43
CA GLN A 121 11.58 0.78 -6.98
C GLN A 121 11.61 -0.12 -5.72
N LEU A 122 10.49 -0.16 -4.98
CA LEU A 122 10.32 -1.03 -3.83
C LEU A 122 9.80 -2.43 -4.20
N LEU A 123 9.44 -2.70 -5.45
CA LEU A 123 9.00 -4.03 -5.83
C LEU A 123 10.19 -5.00 -5.90
N SER A 124 10.04 -6.18 -5.33
CA SER A 124 11.00 -7.26 -5.52
C SER A 124 10.88 -7.84 -6.94
N PRO A 125 11.91 -8.54 -7.45
CA PRO A 125 11.82 -9.24 -8.74
C PRO A 125 10.72 -10.31 -8.78
N GLN A 126 10.23 -10.77 -7.63
CA GLN A 126 9.13 -11.73 -7.47
C GLN A 126 7.82 -11.04 -7.06
N ALA A 127 7.70 -9.73 -7.28
CA ALA A 127 6.49 -8.97 -6.97
C ALA A 127 5.26 -9.58 -7.66
N LYS A 128 4.20 -9.77 -6.86
CA LYS A 128 2.97 -10.40 -7.31
C LYS A 128 1.97 -9.38 -7.84
N PHE A 129 1.85 -8.23 -7.19
CA PHE A 129 0.88 -7.21 -7.57
C PHE A 129 1.11 -5.84 -6.90
N ILE A 130 0.54 -4.80 -7.52
CA ILE A 130 0.20 -3.53 -6.88
C ILE A 130 -1.32 -3.37 -6.94
N ILE A 131 -1.95 -2.97 -5.84
CA ILE A 131 -3.35 -2.54 -5.81
C ILE A 131 -3.38 -1.05 -5.50
N LEU A 132 -4.03 -0.29 -6.38
CA LEU A 132 -4.30 1.13 -6.20
C LEU A 132 -5.82 1.33 -6.15
N THR A 133 -6.32 1.95 -5.09
CA THR A 133 -7.73 2.33 -4.95
C THR A 133 -7.81 3.86 -5.00
N VAL A 134 -8.47 4.42 -6.01
CA VAL A 134 -8.60 5.88 -6.16
C VAL A 134 -10.09 6.20 -6.30
N TYR A 135 -10.59 7.06 -5.40
CA TYR A 135 -12.01 7.42 -5.33
C TYR A 135 -12.38 8.68 -6.14
N THR A 136 -11.43 9.30 -6.85
CA THR A 136 -11.67 10.50 -7.66
C THR A 136 -11.82 10.16 -9.13
N ILE A 137 -13.00 10.49 -9.69
CA ILE A 137 -13.43 10.15 -11.05
C ILE A 137 -12.47 10.72 -12.12
N ASP A 138 -11.98 11.96 -11.94
CA ASP A 138 -11.19 12.66 -12.96
C ASP A 138 -9.71 12.27 -13.02
N ALA A 139 -9.15 11.72 -11.93
CA ALA A 139 -7.75 11.30 -11.90
C ALA A 139 -7.55 9.90 -12.49
N SER A 140 -8.59 9.06 -12.52
CA SER A 140 -8.44 7.61 -12.68
C SER A 140 -7.96 7.20 -14.07
N SER A 141 -8.50 7.75 -15.16
CA SER A 141 -8.21 7.29 -16.53
C SER A 141 -6.85 7.76 -17.05
N ILE A 142 -6.54 9.05 -16.93
CA ILE A 142 -5.28 9.66 -17.42
C ILE A 142 -4.09 9.22 -16.55
N LEU A 143 -4.27 9.13 -15.24
CA LEU A 143 -3.22 8.68 -14.36
C LEU A 143 -2.94 7.18 -14.55
N CYS A 144 -3.98 6.34 -14.64
CA CYS A 144 -3.78 4.93 -15.01
C CYS A 144 -3.09 4.81 -16.38
N HIS A 145 -3.47 5.61 -17.37
CA HIS A 145 -2.84 5.62 -18.69
C HIS A 145 -1.35 6.01 -18.65
N ASN A 146 -1.00 7.10 -17.95
CA ASN A 146 0.40 7.53 -17.83
C ASN A 146 1.24 6.54 -17.02
N LEU A 147 0.66 5.92 -15.99
CA LEU A 147 1.31 4.85 -15.24
C LEU A 147 1.52 3.59 -16.08
N LEU A 148 0.56 3.25 -16.96
CA LEU A 148 0.65 2.14 -17.91
C LEU A 148 1.80 2.37 -18.90
N GLU A 149 1.90 3.56 -19.48
CA GLU A 149 2.95 3.90 -20.44
C GLU A 149 4.36 3.86 -19.79
N GLU A 150 4.49 4.37 -18.56
CA GLU A 150 5.78 4.45 -17.86
C GLU A 150 6.21 3.09 -17.25
N SER A 151 5.29 2.13 -17.06
CA SER A 151 5.55 0.86 -16.37
C SER A 151 5.57 -0.41 -17.25
N THR A 152 5.01 -0.37 -18.46
CA THR A 152 4.83 -1.55 -19.34
C THR A 152 6.03 -1.92 -20.22
N LEU A 153 7.14 -1.17 -20.16
CA LEU A 153 8.35 -1.58 -20.91
C LEU A 153 9.04 -2.86 -20.37
N SER A 154 8.59 -3.48 -19.27
CA SER A 154 9.25 -4.71 -18.76
C SER A 154 8.47 -5.66 -17.83
N LEU A 155 7.22 -5.40 -17.44
CA LEU A 155 6.51 -6.27 -16.49
C LEU A 155 5.15 -6.72 -17.04
N TRP A 156 4.99 -8.04 -17.19
CA TRP A 156 3.79 -8.71 -17.66
C TRP A 156 2.69 -8.72 -16.57
N GLY A 157 1.47 -8.26 -16.88
CA GLY A 157 0.33 -8.31 -15.94
C GLY A 157 -1.03 -8.09 -16.62
N ARG A 158 -2.09 -8.74 -16.10
CA ARG A 158 -3.49 -8.50 -16.52
C ARG A 158 -4.12 -7.41 -15.66
N TRP A 159 -4.81 -6.47 -16.30
CA TRP A 159 -5.49 -5.35 -15.65
C TRP A 159 -7.00 -5.55 -15.59
N GLN A 160 -7.62 -5.12 -14.48
CA GLN A 160 -9.07 -5.00 -14.33
C GLN A 160 -9.38 -3.69 -13.62
N SER A 161 -10.21 -2.86 -14.24
CA SER A 161 -10.79 -1.65 -13.65
C SER A 161 -12.28 -1.87 -13.51
N ASN A 162 -12.81 -1.73 -12.29
CA ASN A 162 -14.24 -1.69 -12.04
C ASN A 162 -14.60 -0.25 -11.70
N SER A 163 -15.11 0.48 -12.69
CA SER A 163 -15.83 1.74 -12.51
C SER A 163 -17.22 1.48 -11.96
#